data_AF-A0A3M1RBS4-F1
#
_entry.id   AF-A0A3M1RBS4-F1
#
_cell.length_a   1.000
_cell.length_b   1.000
_cell.length_c   1.000
_cell.angle_alpha   90.00
_cell.angle_beta   90.00
_cell.angle_gamma   90.00
#
_symmetry.space_group_name_H-M   'P 1'
#
loop_
_entity.id
_entity.type
_entity.pdbx_description
1 polymer ?
#
loop_
_entity_poly.entity_id
_entity_poly.type
_entity_poly.pdbx_seq_one_letter_code
_entity_poly.pdbx_strand_id
1 'polypeptide(L)' 'MLIRGRVWKFGDDINTDLIMPQVAFALPLEEQIRYVFRANRPGWVEQVREGDIIVAGRNFGT' A
#
# COMPACT_ATOMS: atom_id res chain seq x y z
N MET A 1 -18.13 11.10 12.49
CA MET A 1 -18.38 10.31 11.27
C MET A 1 -17.93 8.88 11.53
N LEU A 2 -18.63 7.87 11.00
CA LEU A 2 -18.26 6.45 11.17
C LEU A 2 -17.65 5.93 9.86
N ILE A 3 -16.47 5.31 9.91
CA ILE A 3 -15.82 4.65 8.77
C ILE A 3 -15.87 3.13 9.02
N ARG A 4 -16.30 2.35 8.03
CA ARG A 4 -16.37 0.88 8.09
C ARG A 4 -15.83 0.28 6.79
N GLY A 5 -14.94 -0.70 6.91
CA GLY A 5 -14.28 -1.32 5.77
C GLY A 5 -13.51 -2.58 6.15
N ARG A 6 -13.03 -3.32 5.14
CA ARG A 6 -12.13 -4.47 5.35
C ARG A 6 -10.73 -3.95 5.67
N VAL A 7 -10.07 -4.60 6.63
CA VAL A 7 -8.73 -4.21 7.08
C VAL A 7 -7.64 -4.96 6.32
N TRP A 8 -6.66 -4.22 5.80
CA TRP A 8 -5.36 -4.72 5.39
C TRP A 8 -4.36 -4.44 6.51
N LYS A 9 -3.98 -5.49 7.24
CA LYS A 9 -3.03 -5.38 8.36
C LYS A 9 -1.58 -5.49 7.87
N PHE A 10 -0.75 -4.55 8.31
CA PHE A 10 0.69 -4.52 8.10
C PHE A 10 1.44 -4.52 9.45
N GLY A 11 2.74 -4.81 9.41
CA GLY A 11 3.62 -4.82 10.58
C GLY A 11 4.18 -3.44 10.94
N ASP A 12 5.19 -3.44 11.80
CA ASP A 12 6.04 -2.27 12.08
C ASP A 12 6.95 -1.98 10.86
N ASP A 13 7.45 -0.75 10.77
CA ASP A 13 8.51 -0.32 9.83
C ASP A 13 8.23 -0.56 8.34
N ILE A 14 6.96 -0.41 7.93
CA ILE A 14 6.63 -0.34 6.50
C ILE A 14 7.09 1.01 5.97
N ASN A 15 8.27 1.03 5.36
CA ASN A 15 8.86 2.24 4.80
C ASN A 15 8.27 2.62 3.43
N THR A 16 8.62 3.81 2.95
CA THR A 16 8.17 4.37 1.67
C THR A 16 8.53 3.51 0.47
N ASP A 17 9.68 2.83 0.47
CA ASP A 17 10.07 1.89 -0.60
C ASP A 17 9.17 0.63 -0.63
N LEU A 18 8.68 0.19 0.53
CA LEU A 18 7.73 -0.91 0.63
C LEU A 18 6.30 -0.49 0.23
N ILE A 19 5.95 0.79 0.39
CA ILE A 19 4.66 1.35 -0.06
C ILE A 19 4.69 1.61 -1.56
N MET A 20 5.70 2.31 -2.07
CA MET A 20 5.87 2.66 -3.48
C MET A 20 7.36 2.49 -3.87
N PRO A 21 7.73 1.33 -4.41
CA PRO A 21 9.12 1.03 -4.74
C PRO A 21 9.71 2.00 -5.76
N GLN A 22 10.99 2.34 -5.63
CA GLN A 22 11.71 3.29 -6.51
C GLN A 22 11.55 2.98 -8.02
N VAL A 23 11.44 1.70 -8.40
CA VAL A 23 11.22 1.30 -9.81
C VAL A 23 9.96 1.94 -10.42
N ALA A 24 8.97 2.27 -9.59
CA ALA A 24 7.74 2.92 -10.03
C ALA A 24 7.97 4.39 -10.43
N PHE A 25 8.95 5.09 -9.86
CA PHE A 25 9.07 6.55 -9.99
C PHE A 25 9.36 7.01 -11.43
N ALA A 26 9.94 6.13 -12.25
CA ALA A 26 10.23 6.40 -13.65
C ALA A 26 9.05 6.05 -14.59
N LEU A 27 7.95 5.50 -14.06
CA LEU A 27 6.83 5.01 -14.86
C LEU A 27 5.70 6.05 -14.97
N PRO A 28 4.83 5.96 -15.99
CA PRO A 28 3.58 6.69 -16.04
C PRO A 28 2.71 6.43 -14.79
N LEU A 29 1.85 7.38 -14.43
CA LEU A 29 1.02 7.31 -13.22
C LEU A 29 0.16 6.04 -13.19
N GLU A 30 -0.42 5.67 -14.33
CA GLU A 30 -1.27 4.49 -14.49
C GLU A 30 -0.50 3.20 -14.17
N GLU A 31 0.80 3.19 -14.47
CA GLU A 31 1.68 2.08 -14.16
C GLU A 31 2.16 2.12 -12.71
N GLN A 32 2.45 3.30 -12.16
CA GLN A 32 2.87 3.48 -10.76
C GLN A 32 1.89 2.85 -9.78
N ILE A 33 0.59 3.01 -10.02
CA ILE A 33 -0.47 2.45 -9.17
C ILE A 33 -0.31 0.94 -9.02
N ARG A 34 0.17 0.24 -10.05
CA ARG A 34 0.36 -1.22 -10.04
C ARG A 34 1.48 -1.69 -9.10
N TYR A 35 2.34 -0.77 -8.64
CA TYR A 35 3.47 -1.06 -7.77
C TYR A 35 3.17 -0.79 -6.29
N VAL A 36 2.03 -0.21 -5.96
CA VAL A 36 1.67 0.08 -4.57
C VAL A 36 1.62 -1.23 -3.76
N PHE A 37 2.40 -1.29 -2.67
CA PHE A 37 2.66 -2.47 -1.83
C PHE A 37 3.19 -3.71 -2.58
N ARG A 38 3.65 -3.59 -3.83
CA ARG A 38 4.08 -4.76 -4.60
C ARG A 38 5.32 -5.44 -4.00
N ALA A 39 6.19 -4.69 -3.32
CA ALA A 39 7.42 -5.21 -2.73
C ALA A 39 7.18 -6.13 -1.53
N ASN A 40 6.17 -5.87 -0.70
CA ASN A 40 5.85 -6.65 0.50
C ASN A 40 4.51 -7.40 0.41
N ARG A 41 3.67 -7.09 -0.57
CA ARG A 41 2.38 -7.72 -0.81
C ARG A 41 2.02 -7.75 -2.32
N PRO A 42 2.71 -8.59 -3.12
CA PRO A 42 2.40 -8.73 -4.54
C PRO A 42 0.92 -9.05 -4.79
N GLY A 43 0.31 -8.40 -5.77
CA GLY A 43 -1.09 -8.63 -6.12
C GLY A 43 -2.11 -7.88 -5.24
N TRP A 44 -1.67 -6.92 -4.43
CA TRP A 44 -2.57 -6.19 -3.52
C TRP A 44 -3.52 -5.25 -4.26
N VAL A 45 -3.05 -4.59 -5.31
CA VAL A 45 -3.81 -3.58 -6.08
C VAL A 45 -5.01 -4.19 -6.81
N GLU A 46 -4.95 -5.48 -7.12
CA GLU A 46 -6.03 -6.26 -7.72
C GLU A 46 -7.10 -6.67 -6.70
N GLN A 47 -6.79 -6.57 -5.40
CA GLN A 47 -7.65 -7.02 -4.32
C GLN A 47 -8.26 -5.88 -3.52
N VAL A 48 -7.56 -4.75 -3.38
CA VAL A 48 -8.02 -3.57 -2.66
C VAL A 48 -9.28 -3.00 -3.31
N ARG A 49 -10.20 -2.52 -2.49
CA ARG A 49 -11.46 -1.91 -2.91
C ARG A 49 -11.66 -0.59 -2.21
N GLU A 50 -12.49 0.26 -2.82
CA GLU A 50 -12.95 1.48 -2.16
C GLU A 50 -13.54 1.17 -0.79
N GLY A 51 -13.17 1.96 0.21
CA GLY A 51 -13.57 1.77 1.61
C GLY A 51 -12.70 0.79 2.41
N ASP A 52 -11.74 0.09 1.80
CA ASP A 52 -10.75 -0.68 2.55
C ASP A 52 -9.87 0.23 3.43
N ILE A 53 -9.37 -0.33 4.53
CA ILE A 53 -8.62 0.39 5.56
C ILE A 53 -7.25 -0.26 5.74
N ILE A 54 -6.19 0.54 5.76
CA ILE A 54 -4.85 0.10 6.14
C ILE A 54 -4.69 0.26 7.66
N VAL A 55 -4.26 -0.81 8.32
CA VAL A 55 -3.85 -0.76 9.73
C VAL A 55 -2.41 -1.27 9.80
N ALA A 56 -1.50 -0.42 10.24
CA ALA A 56 -0.09 -0.75 10.35
C ALA A 56 0.38 -0.69 11.81
N GLY A 57 1.55 -1.25 12.04
CA GLY A 57 2.26 -1.12 13.31
C GLY A 57 2.93 0.25 13.46
N ARG A 58 4.02 0.29 14.21
CA ARG A 58 4.82 1.49 14.45
C ARG A 58 5.58 1.90 13.19
N ASN A 59 5.83 3.20 13.05
CA ASN A 59 6.72 3.77 12.03
C ASN A 59 6.30 3.47 10.57
N PHE A 60 4.99 3.45 10.31
CA PHE A 60 4.45 3.32 8.95
C PHE A 60 4.73 4.58 8.14
N GLY A 61 5.29 4.42 6.94
CA GLY A 61 5.66 5.50 6.04
C GLY A 61 7.03 6.14 6.33
N THR A 62 7.90 5.44 7.08
CA THR A 62 9.29 5.88 7.30
C THR A 62 10.09 5.93 6.00
#